data_AF-A0A7S1QVF6-F1
#
_entry.id   AF-A0A7S1QVF6-F1
#
_cell.length_a   1.000
_cell.length_b   1.000
_cell.length_c   1.000
_cell.angle_alpha   90.00
_cell.angle_beta   90.00
_cell.angle_gamma   90.00
#
_symmetry.space_group_name_H-M   'P 1'
#
loop_
_entity.id
_entity.type
_entity.pdbx_description
1 polymer ?
#
loop_
_entity_poly.entity_id
_entity_poly.type
_entity_poly.pdbx_seq_one_letter_code
_entity_poly.pdbx_strand_id
1 'polypeptide(L)'
;AVQSFRNVLFWMGDKPAQECQRVAAREAVLESARKDSGMRDEIYVQVVKQLRHNPSPRSALLGWQLLLALCQDAPPSEELLEFVRYFASQASQWPLPQCLQPGAQERLSGPTQAKRRLSKTALDSLEAEA
;
A
#
# COMPACT_ATOMS: atom_id res chain seq x y z
N ALA A 1 0.18 16.90 -7.29
CA ALA A 1 0.88 15.90 -8.13
C ALA A 1 2.40 15.92 -7.91
N VAL A 2 3.13 16.97 -8.35
CA VAL A 2 4.61 17.00 -8.27
C VAL A 2 5.16 16.88 -6.84
N GLN A 3 4.52 17.55 -5.87
CA GLN A 3 4.93 17.45 -4.46
C GLN A 3 4.69 16.05 -3.89
N SER A 4 3.56 15.42 -4.22
CA SER A 4 3.25 14.04 -3.84
C SER A 4 4.31 13.08 -4.37
N PHE A 5 4.72 13.23 -5.63
CA PHE A 5 5.78 12.41 -6.21
C PHE A 5 7.13 12.59 -5.49
N ARG A 6 7.51 13.83 -5.15
CA ARG A 6 8.72 14.08 -4.33
C ARG A 6 8.64 13.35 -2.99
N ASN A 7 7.48 13.37 -2.35
CA ASN A 7 7.27 12.69 -1.09
C ASN A 7 7.35 11.16 -1.23
N VAL A 8 6.83 10.59 -2.33
CA VAL A 8 7.01 9.17 -2.68
C VAL A 8 8.49 8.83 -2.79
N LEU A 9 9.28 9.64 -3.51
CA LEU A 9 10.73 9.42 -3.67
C LEU A 9 11.50 9.51 -2.34
N PHE A 10 11.13 10.45 -1.46
CA PHE A 10 11.73 10.53 -0.12
C PHE A 10 11.40 9.29 0.71
N TRP A 11 10.12 8.88 0.72
CA TRP A 11 9.72 7.68 1.44
C TRP A 11 10.48 6.44 0.94
N MET A 12 10.54 6.24 -0.38
CA MET A 12 11.20 5.09 -1.02
C MET A 12 12.74 5.12 -0.91
N GLY A 13 13.32 6.22 -0.45
CA GLY A 13 14.77 6.38 -0.33
C GLY A 13 15.47 6.62 -1.66
N ASP A 14 14.70 6.93 -2.72
CA ASP A 14 15.21 7.24 -4.05
C ASP A 14 15.76 8.68 -4.14
N LYS A 15 15.45 9.51 -3.13
CA LYS A 15 16.07 10.81 -2.93
C LYS A 15 16.59 10.96 -1.50
N PRO A 16 17.74 11.64 -1.30
CA PRO A 16 18.30 11.85 0.01
C PRO A 16 17.34 12.68 0.88
N ALA A 17 17.05 12.17 2.07
CA ALA A 17 16.22 12.80 3.08
C ALA A 17 16.59 12.25 4.46
N GLN A 18 16.45 13.07 5.50
CA GLN A 18 16.56 12.60 6.88
C GLN A 18 15.39 11.69 7.23
N GLU A 19 15.54 10.80 8.21
CA GLU A 19 14.48 9.85 8.57
C GLU A 19 13.17 10.55 8.97
N CYS A 20 13.26 11.67 9.71
CA CYS A 20 12.08 12.48 10.06
C CYS A 20 11.36 13.02 8.82
N GLN A 21 12.10 13.39 7.77
CA GLN A 21 11.53 13.87 6.51
C GLN A 21 10.91 12.73 5.71
N ARG A 22 11.48 11.52 5.76
CA ARG A 22 10.91 10.33 5.11
C ARG A 22 9.57 9.96 5.74
N VAL A 23 9.51 9.92 7.07
CA VAL A 23 8.26 9.64 7.80
C VAL A 23 7.22 10.73 7.52
N ALA A 24 7.61 12.02 7.59
CA ALA A 24 6.72 13.13 7.27
C ALA A 24 6.21 13.08 5.82
N ALA A 25 7.07 12.67 4.87
CA ALA A 25 6.69 12.51 3.47
C ALA A 25 5.63 11.43 3.28
N ARG A 26 5.75 10.28 3.96
CA ARG A 26 4.72 9.22 3.96
C ARG A 26 3.39 9.75 4.48
N GLU A 27 3.39 10.40 5.63
CA GLU A 27 2.16 10.95 6.21
C GLU A 27 1.51 11.99 5.29
N ALA A 28 2.31 12.85 4.65
CA ALA A 28 1.82 13.82 3.68
C ALA A 28 1.21 13.17 2.42
N VAL A 29 1.74 12.03 1.95
CA VAL A 29 1.15 11.27 0.84
C VAL A 29 -0.20 10.69 1.23
N LEU A 30 -0.28 10.01 2.38
CA LEU A 30 -1.53 9.42 2.87
C LEU A 30 -2.60 10.48 3.11
N GLU A 31 -2.21 11.62 3.68
CA GLU A 31 -3.11 12.74 3.92
C GLU A 31 -3.64 13.35 2.60
N SER A 32 -2.78 13.47 1.59
CA SER A 32 -3.19 13.95 0.26
C SER A 32 -4.20 13.00 -0.38
N ALA A 33 -3.97 11.69 -0.28
CA ALA A 33 -4.87 10.66 -0.81
C ALA A 33 -6.24 10.65 -0.10
N ARG A 34 -6.28 10.94 1.20
CA ARG A 34 -7.53 11.08 1.96
C ARG A 34 -8.35 12.29 1.53
N LYS A 35 -7.69 13.43 1.34
CA LYS A 35 -8.33 14.73 1.09
C LYS A 35 -8.87 14.92 -0.32
N ASP A 36 -8.20 14.37 -1.32
CA ASP A 36 -8.48 14.64 -2.73
C ASP A 36 -8.51 13.33 -3.52
N SER A 37 -9.69 12.97 -4.03
CA SER A 37 -9.89 11.75 -4.83
C SER A 37 -9.15 11.79 -6.17
N GLY A 38 -9.01 12.94 -6.81
CA GLY A 38 -8.21 13.09 -8.03
C GLY A 38 -6.71 12.91 -7.75
N MET A 39 -6.24 13.42 -6.61
CA MET A 39 -4.86 13.21 -6.18
C MET A 39 -4.59 11.76 -5.75
N ARG A 40 -5.59 11.08 -5.19
CA ARG A 40 -5.49 9.70 -4.73
C ARG A 40 -5.07 8.76 -5.85
N ASP A 41 -5.80 8.77 -6.97
CA ASP A 41 -5.52 7.88 -8.09
C ASP A 41 -4.17 8.21 -8.74
N GLU A 42 -3.83 9.49 -8.85
CA GLU A 42 -2.52 9.95 -9.29
C GLU A 42 -1.39 9.41 -8.39
N ILE A 43 -1.59 9.39 -7.06
CA ILE A 43 -0.63 8.82 -6.11
C ILE A 43 -0.50 7.30 -6.32
N TYR A 44 -1.60 6.56 -6.51
CA TYR A 44 -1.56 5.13 -6.81
C TYR A 44 -0.72 4.86 -8.07
N VAL A 45 -0.98 5.59 -9.16
CA VAL A 45 -0.24 5.44 -10.42
C VAL A 45 1.24 5.78 -10.23
N GLN A 46 1.57 6.84 -9.49
CA GLN A 46 2.95 7.20 -9.17
C GLN A 46 3.68 6.08 -8.41
N VAL A 47 3.06 5.48 -7.39
CA VAL A 47 3.65 4.40 -6.60
C VAL A 47 3.83 3.14 -7.46
N VAL A 48 2.80 2.74 -8.22
CA VAL A 48 2.88 1.59 -9.13
C VAL A 48 4.00 1.80 -10.17
N LYS A 49 4.13 3.02 -10.71
CA LYS A 49 5.22 3.36 -11.63
C LYS A 49 6.60 3.22 -10.98
N GLN A 50 6.77 3.63 -9.72
CA GLN A 50 8.04 3.44 -9.00
C GLN A 50 8.34 1.98 -8.66
N LEU A 51 7.33 1.11 -8.59
CA LEU A 51 7.50 -0.32 -8.35
C LEU A 51 7.85 -1.10 -9.62
N ARG A 52 7.34 -0.67 -10.77
CA ARG A 52 7.61 -1.28 -12.09
C ARG A 52 9.10 -1.24 -12.41
N HIS A 53 9.72 -2.40 -12.57
CA HIS A 53 11.15 -2.55 -12.90
C HIS A 53 12.09 -1.82 -11.94
N ASN A 54 11.71 -1.72 -10.65
CA ASN A 54 12.55 -1.10 -9.63
C ASN A 54 13.80 -1.97 -9.34
N PRO A 55 15.03 -1.49 -9.63
CA PRO A 55 16.24 -2.28 -9.45
C PRO A 55 16.71 -2.35 -7.99
N SER A 56 16.12 -1.55 -7.08
CA SER A 56 16.51 -1.48 -5.68
C SER A 56 15.51 -2.27 -4.82
N PRO A 57 15.92 -3.41 -4.23
CA PRO A 57 15.05 -4.19 -3.35
C PRO A 57 14.52 -3.39 -2.16
N ARG A 58 15.36 -2.49 -1.61
CA ARG A 58 14.98 -1.61 -0.51
C ARG A 58 13.90 -0.60 -0.94
N SER A 59 14.10 0.05 -2.08
CA SER A 59 13.12 1.00 -2.63
C SER A 59 11.80 0.30 -2.93
N ALA A 60 11.85 -0.85 -3.61
CA ALA A 60 10.68 -1.66 -3.91
C ALA A 60 9.90 -2.05 -2.65
N LEU A 61 10.57 -2.54 -1.60
CA LEU A 61 9.93 -2.83 -0.32
C LEU A 61 9.17 -1.63 0.24
N LEU A 62 9.82 -0.47 0.30
CA LEU A 62 9.20 0.76 0.82
C LEU A 62 8.00 1.20 -0.04
N GLY A 63 8.10 1.05 -1.36
CA GLY A 63 6.98 1.31 -2.28
C GLY A 63 5.79 0.39 -2.03
N TRP A 64 6.03 -0.91 -1.80
CA TRP A 64 4.97 -1.87 -1.47
C TRP A 64 4.31 -1.59 -0.11
N GLN A 65 5.10 -1.19 0.89
CA GLN A 65 4.57 -0.74 2.17
C GLN A 65 3.68 0.52 2.03
N LEU A 66 4.07 1.45 1.15
CA LEU A 66 3.27 2.64 0.87
C LEU A 66 1.97 2.27 0.14
N LEU A 67 2.03 1.39 -0.87
CA LEU A 67 0.86 0.90 -1.58
C LEU A 67 -0.13 0.22 -0.63
N LEU A 68 0.35 -0.64 0.27
CA LEU A 68 -0.48 -1.28 1.28
C LEU A 68 -1.14 -0.26 2.22
N ALA A 69 -0.38 0.75 2.68
CA ALA A 69 -0.92 1.81 3.53
C ALA A 69 -2.00 2.64 2.82
N LEU A 70 -1.82 2.94 1.54
CA LEU A 70 -2.84 3.60 0.72
C LEU A 70 -4.11 2.76 0.65
N CYS A 71 -4.01 1.44 0.40
CA CYS A 71 -5.18 0.55 0.35
C CYS A 71 -5.95 0.52 1.68
N GLN A 72 -5.26 0.67 2.82
CA GLN A 72 -5.87 0.68 4.15
C GLN A 72 -6.52 2.02 4.50
N ASP A 73 -5.89 3.14 4.14
CA ASP A 73 -6.33 4.49 4.54
C ASP A 73 -7.29 5.13 3.53
N ALA A 74 -7.09 4.89 2.24
CA ALA A 74 -7.77 5.56 1.14
C ALA A 74 -7.80 4.64 -0.10
N PRO A 75 -8.79 3.74 -0.21
CA PRO A 75 -8.87 2.81 -1.33
C PRO A 75 -8.95 3.56 -2.68
N PRO A 76 -8.41 2.97 -3.76
CA PRO A 76 -8.42 3.59 -5.09
C PRO A 76 -9.86 3.75 -5.59
N SER A 77 -10.07 4.58 -6.62
CA SER A 77 -11.38 4.66 -7.28
C SER A 77 -11.75 3.31 -7.94
N GLU A 78 -13.05 3.14 -8.21
CA GLU A 78 -13.57 1.96 -8.93
C GLU A 78 -12.89 1.78 -10.31
N GLU A 79 -12.58 2.88 -10.99
CA GLU A 79 -11.90 2.85 -12.29
C GLU A 79 -10.47 2.28 -12.20
N LEU A 80 -9.78 2.55 -11.09
CA LEU A 80 -8.40 2.14 -10.88
C LEU A 80 -8.27 0.82 -10.08
N LEU A 81 -9.32 0.41 -9.38
CA LEU A 81 -9.31 -0.72 -8.46
C LEU A 81 -8.86 -2.04 -9.11
N GLU A 82 -9.42 -2.38 -10.26
CA GLU A 82 -9.07 -3.61 -10.98
C GLU A 82 -7.60 -3.62 -11.45
N PHE A 83 -7.09 -2.46 -11.87
CA PHE A 83 -5.68 -2.33 -12.23
C PHE A 83 -4.77 -2.56 -11.01
N VAL A 84 -5.10 -1.99 -9.85
CA VAL A 84 -4.30 -2.16 -8.61
C VAL A 84 -4.36 -3.61 -8.13
N ARG A 85 -5.54 -4.25 -8.17
CA ARG A 85 -5.71 -5.67 -7.86
C ARG A 85 -4.88 -6.56 -8.76
N TYR A 86 -4.95 -6.34 -10.08
CA TYR A 86 -4.15 -7.08 -11.04
C TYR A 86 -2.65 -6.89 -10.76
N PHE A 87 -2.19 -5.65 -10.58
CA PHE A 87 -0.79 -5.37 -10.27
C PHE A 87 -0.32 -6.07 -8.98
N ALA A 88 -1.12 -6.01 -7.91
CA ALA A 88 -0.82 -6.68 -6.64
C ALA A 88 -0.80 -8.21 -6.77
N SER A 89 -1.63 -8.81 -7.64
CA SER A 89 -1.61 -10.27 -7.88
C SER A 89 -0.29 -10.75 -8.50
N GLN A 90 0.40 -9.90 -9.26
CA GLN A 90 1.70 -10.20 -9.86
C GLN A 90 2.86 -10.07 -8.86
N ALA A 91 2.60 -9.58 -7.64
CA ALA A 91 3.65 -9.25 -6.68
C ALA A 91 4.43 -10.49 -6.17
N SER A 92 3.89 -11.70 -6.33
CA SER A 92 4.61 -12.96 -6.09
C SER A 92 5.86 -13.14 -6.96
N GLN A 93 5.95 -12.41 -8.09
CA GLN A 93 7.12 -12.38 -8.96
C GLN A 93 8.21 -11.41 -8.47
N TRP A 94 7.90 -10.57 -7.48
CA TRP A 94 8.85 -9.61 -6.92
C TRP A 94 9.47 -10.17 -5.64
N PRO A 95 10.74 -9.84 -5.33
CA PRO A 95 11.36 -10.17 -4.04
C PRO A 95 10.71 -9.31 -2.92
N LEU A 96 9.45 -9.60 -2.61
CA LEU A 96 8.74 -9.08 -1.46
C LEU A 96 9.30 -9.73 -0.19
N PRO A 97 9.53 -8.96 0.88
CA PRO A 97 9.73 -9.55 2.19
C PRO A 97 8.58 -10.47 2.57
N GLN A 98 8.89 -11.55 3.29
CA GLN A 98 7.94 -12.59 3.65
C GLN A 98 6.65 -12.06 4.31
N CYS A 99 6.69 -10.92 5.00
CA CYS A 99 5.50 -10.32 5.64
C CYS A 99 4.50 -9.70 4.66
N LEU A 100 4.90 -9.42 3.41
CA LEU A 100 4.06 -8.82 2.38
C LEU A 100 3.62 -9.83 1.31
N GLN A 101 4.02 -11.10 1.42
CA GLN A 101 3.65 -12.15 0.46
C GLN A 101 2.18 -12.60 0.67
N PRO A 102 1.43 -12.90 -0.40
CA PRO A 102 0.15 -13.60 -0.29
C PRO A 102 0.36 -14.92 0.47
N GLY A 103 -0.29 -15.08 1.63
CA GLY A 103 -0.09 -16.23 2.54
C GLY A 103 0.81 -15.97 3.77
N ALA A 104 1.41 -14.79 3.90
CA ALA A 104 2.12 -14.38 5.12
C ALA A 104 1.22 -14.35 6.36
N GLN A 105 -0.06 -14.03 6.16
CA GLN A 105 -1.06 -13.94 7.23
C GLN A 105 -1.37 -15.30 7.88
N GLU A 106 -1.25 -16.41 7.14
CA GLU A 106 -1.47 -17.77 7.66
C GLU A 106 -0.26 -18.35 8.42
N ARG A 107 0.96 -17.86 8.16
CA ARG A 107 2.18 -18.35 8.84
C ARG A 107 2.48 -17.65 10.15
N LEU A 108 1.91 -16.46 10.37
CA LEU A 108 2.00 -15.74 11.65
C LEU A 108 1.00 -16.27 12.70
N SER A 109 0.08 -17.16 12.34
CA SER A 109 -0.75 -17.91 13.28
C SER A 109 -0.05 -19.18 13.79
N GLY A 110 1.06 -19.02 14.51
CA GLY A 110 1.43 -19.93 15.60
C GLY A 110 0.62 -19.59 16.86
N PRO A 111 0.46 -20.50 17.84
CA PRO A 111 -0.46 -20.32 18.94
C PRO A 111 0.08 -19.31 19.96
N THR A 112 -0.15 -18.03 19.73
CA THR A 112 -0.11 -17.03 20.79
C THR A 112 -1.23 -16.02 20.57
N GLN A 113 -2.07 -15.94 21.60
CA GLN A 113 -3.34 -15.24 21.65
C GLN A 113 -3.20 -13.75 21.34
N ALA A 114 -3.85 -13.27 20.28
CA ALA A 114 -4.41 -11.92 20.18
C ALA A 114 -5.27 -11.80 18.91
N LYS A 115 -6.42 -12.49 18.90
CA LYS A 115 -7.50 -12.19 17.94
C LYS A 115 -8.01 -10.78 18.22
N ARG A 116 -7.47 -9.76 17.54
CA ARG A 116 -8.23 -8.53 17.28
C ARG A 116 -9.31 -8.91 16.28
N ARG A 117 -10.48 -9.20 16.85
CA ARG A 117 -11.75 -9.47 16.20
C ARG A 117 -12.05 -8.34 15.22
N LEU A 118 -11.94 -8.60 13.92
CA LEU A 118 -13.00 -8.14 13.02
C LEU A 118 -14.21 -9.01 13.38
N SER A 119 -15.25 -8.39 13.93
CA SER A 119 -16.46 -9.11 14.33
C SER A 119 -17.06 -9.79 13.11
N LYS A 120 -17.22 -11.11 13.22
CA LYS A 120 -17.94 -11.98 12.26
C LYS A 120 -19.31 -11.40 11.85
N THR A 121 -19.90 -10.56 12.69
CA THR A 121 -21.13 -9.80 12.45
C THR A 121 -21.11 -8.87 11.23
N ALA A 122 -19.94 -8.39 10.75
CA ALA A 122 -19.89 -7.49 9.60
C ALA A 122 -19.83 -8.21 8.24
N LEU A 123 -19.36 -9.46 8.22
CA LEU A 123 -19.30 -10.27 7.00
C LEU A 123 -20.65 -10.96 6.72
N ASP A 124 -21.34 -11.41 7.78
CA ASP A 124 -22.65 -12.07 7.64
C ASP A 124 -23.77 -11.10 7.20
N SER A 125 -23.59 -9.78 7.33
CA SER A 125 -24.57 -8.78 6.88
C SER A 125 -24.47 -8.41 5.39
N LEU A 126 -23.41 -8.81 4.69
CA LEU A 126 -23.25 -8.56 3.24
C LEU A 126 -23.63 -9.77 2.37
N GLU A 127 -23.78 -10.95 2.96
CA GLU A 127 -24.22 -12.17 2.24
C GLU A 127 -25.74 -12.41 2.32
N ALA A 128 -26.51 -11.50 2.93
CA ALA A 128 -27.95 -11.65 3.14
C ALA A 128 -28.85 -10.83 2.20
N GLU A 129 -28.31 -10.12 1.21
CA GLU A 129 -29.09 -9.38 0.19
C GLU A 129 -28.63 -9.70 -1.26
N ALA A 130 -28.34 -10.98 -1.53
CA ALA A 130 -28.26 -11.56 -2.87
C ALA A 130 -28.96 -12.94 -2.88
#